data_AF-A0A6A0HAI6-F1
#
_entry.id   AF-A0A6A0HAI6-F1
#
_cell.length_a   1.000
_cell.length_b   1.000
_cell.length_c   1.000
_cell.angle_alpha   90.00
_cell.angle_beta   90.00
_cell.angle_gamma   90.00
#
_symmetry.space_group_name_H-M   'P 1'
#
loop_
_entity.id
_entity.type
_entity.pdbx_description
1 polymer ?
#
loop_
_entity_poly.entity_id
_entity_poly.type
_entity_poly.pdbx_seq_one_letter_code
_entity_poly.pdbx_strand_id
1 'polypeptide(L)'
;MQLPAGIQLSSAAAREWLHGRRSNLRPWATFVTTSNFKGPQSLKRWSVRLAKNVEYFQSNYLFVAIGLIIYCLVTSPLLLLVLASMGGACYIASLRQKERALVIAGQTVPLPHQYVAILLVFTPIFFFAGAGAALFWVIIASFIVVMAHASFYSIEALLGDEEAPFEMQMDEVVCL
;
A
#
# COMPACT_ATOMS: atom_id res chain seq x y z
N MET A 1 22.54 -40.42 -2.17
CA MET A 1 22.91 -39.01 -2.32
C MET A 1 21.81 -38.29 -3.09
N GLN A 2 20.90 -37.61 -2.40
CA GLN A 2 19.85 -36.78 -3.02
C GLN A 2 19.88 -35.43 -2.32
N LEU A 3 20.26 -34.40 -3.08
CA LEU A 3 20.34 -33.00 -2.65
C LEU A 3 18.93 -32.38 -2.68
N PRO A 4 18.53 -31.58 -1.68
CA PRO A 4 17.23 -30.93 -1.64
C PRO A 4 17.15 -29.80 -2.68
N ALA A 5 16.04 -29.76 -3.41
CA ALA A 5 15.71 -28.74 -4.41
C ALA A 5 15.52 -27.36 -3.72
N GLY A 6 16.62 -26.63 -3.57
CA GLY A 6 16.63 -25.27 -3.05
C GLY A 6 16.21 -24.24 -4.10
N ILE A 7 15.21 -23.42 -3.75
CA ILE A 7 15.17 -21.98 -4.05
C ILE A 7 15.12 -21.60 -5.55
N GLN A 8 14.44 -22.37 -6.41
CA GLN A 8 14.13 -21.96 -7.79
C GLN A 8 12.67 -21.49 -7.99
N LEU A 9 11.78 -21.79 -7.04
CA LEU A 9 10.36 -21.45 -7.11
C LEU A 9 10.08 -19.96 -6.83
N SER A 10 10.93 -19.27 -6.07
CA SER A 10 10.71 -17.87 -5.70
C SER A 10 10.77 -16.92 -6.91
N SER A 11 11.75 -17.07 -7.80
CA SER A 11 11.92 -16.14 -8.93
C SER A 11 10.94 -16.41 -10.07
N ALA A 12 10.58 -17.67 -10.34
CA ALA A 12 9.60 -18.04 -11.34
C ALA A 12 8.17 -17.71 -10.88
N ALA A 13 7.79 -18.09 -9.66
CA ALA A 13 6.48 -17.73 -9.10
C ALA A 13 6.36 -16.22 -8.86
N ALA A 14 7.43 -15.54 -8.43
CA ALA A 14 7.42 -14.07 -8.36
C ALA A 14 7.34 -13.44 -9.74
N ARG A 15 7.98 -14.00 -10.78
CA ARG A 15 7.89 -13.50 -12.16
C ARG A 15 6.50 -13.70 -12.76
N GLU A 16 5.86 -14.85 -12.55
CA GLU A 16 4.48 -15.08 -12.96
C GLU A 16 3.50 -14.21 -12.18
N TRP A 17 3.72 -14.03 -10.88
CA TRP A 17 2.98 -13.07 -10.06
C TRP A 17 3.20 -11.64 -10.55
N LEU A 18 4.43 -11.25 -10.89
CA LEU A 18 4.75 -9.95 -11.48
C LEU A 18 4.14 -9.78 -12.87
N HIS A 19 4.12 -10.81 -13.72
CA HIS A 19 3.53 -10.76 -15.05
C HIS A 19 2.00 -10.67 -14.98
N GLY A 20 1.36 -11.48 -14.13
CA GLY A 20 -0.07 -11.44 -13.86
C GLY A 20 -0.52 -10.17 -13.12
N ARG A 21 0.36 -9.58 -12.30
CA ARG A 21 0.13 -8.26 -11.72
C ARG A 21 0.28 -7.18 -12.78
N ARG A 22 1.30 -7.25 -13.64
CA ARG A 22 1.57 -6.26 -14.70
C ARG A 22 0.49 -6.23 -15.79
N SER A 23 -0.15 -7.37 -16.10
CA SER A 23 -1.34 -7.40 -16.97
C SER A 23 -2.61 -6.89 -16.27
N ASN A 24 -2.66 -6.91 -14.93
CA ASN A 24 -3.73 -6.32 -14.12
C ASN A 24 -3.39 -4.93 -13.56
N LEU A 25 -2.23 -4.36 -13.90
CA LEU A 25 -1.89 -2.98 -13.57
C LEU A 25 -2.72 -2.10 -14.50
N ARG A 26 -3.92 -1.76 -14.02
CA ARG A 26 -4.86 -0.87 -14.69
C ARG A 26 -4.11 0.40 -15.13
N PRO A 27 -4.22 0.83 -16.40
CA PRO A 27 -3.34 1.85 -16.96
C PRO A 27 -3.36 3.14 -16.13
N TRP A 28 -2.19 3.60 -15.70
CA TRP A 28 -2.01 4.90 -15.06
C TRP A 28 -2.50 6.06 -15.95
N ALA A 29 -2.49 5.85 -17.27
CA ALA A 29 -3.06 6.78 -18.23
C ALA A 29 -4.52 7.11 -17.91
N THR A 30 -5.33 6.12 -17.53
CA THR A 30 -6.76 6.31 -17.22
C THR A 30 -6.97 7.02 -15.87
N PHE A 31 -6.03 6.88 -14.95
CA PHE A 31 -6.01 7.59 -13.66
C PHE A 31 -5.64 9.07 -13.84
N VAL A 32 -4.69 9.39 -14.73
CA VAL A 32 -4.26 10.78 -14.95
C VAL A 32 -5.15 11.52 -15.96
N THR A 33 -5.88 10.80 -16.81
CA THR A 33 -6.77 11.41 -17.81
C THR A 33 -7.93 12.14 -17.12
N THR A 34 -7.81 13.46 -17.08
CA THR A 34 -8.68 14.41 -16.37
C THR A 34 -9.94 14.78 -17.17
N SER A 35 -10.18 14.14 -18.32
CA SER A 35 -11.28 14.49 -19.24
C SER A 35 -12.67 14.17 -18.71
N ASN A 36 -12.78 13.35 -17.66
CA ASN A 36 -14.05 12.89 -17.08
C ASN A 36 -14.39 13.57 -15.74
N PHE A 37 -13.83 14.75 -15.46
CA PHE A 37 -14.11 15.49 -14.23
C PHE A 37 -15.48 16.18 -14.35
N LYS A 38 -16.48 15.64 -13.65
CA LYS A 38 -17.85 16.20 -13.57
C LYS A 38 -18.32 16.23 -12.13
N GLY A 39 -18.74 17.40 -11.66
CA GLY A 39 -19.23 17.61 -10.31
C GLY A 39 -20.52 16.84 -10.01
N PRO A 40 -20.69 16.28 -8.80
CA PRO A 40 -21.86 15.49 -8.43
C PRO A 40 -23.12 16.35 -8.29
N GLN A 41 -24.26 15.86 -8.78
CA GLN A 41 -25.57 16.53 -8.62
C GLN A 41 -26.33 16.13 -7.35
N SER A 42 -25.91 15.07 -6.63
CA SER A 42 -26.51 14.67 -5.34
C SER A 42 -25.57 13.85 -4.44
N LEU A 43 -25.75 13.95 -3.11
CA LEU A 43 -24.91 13.27 -2.11
C LEU A 43 -25.03 11.74 -2.13
N LYS A 44 -26.22 11.20 -2.49
CA LYS A 44 -26.45 9.76 -2.59
C LYS A 44 -25.72 9.14 -3.80
N ARG A 45 -25.71 9.83 -4.94
CA ARG A 45 -24.92 9.37 -6.12
C ARG A 45 -23.42 9.55 -5.87
N TRP A 46 -23.04 10.57 -5.10
CA TRP A 46 -21.64 10.81 -4.74
C TRP A 46 -21.02 9.67 -3.92
N SER A 47 -21.71 9.12 -2.91
CA SER A 47 -21.16 8.02 -2.10
C SER A 47 -21.01 6.71 -2.90
N VAL A 48 -21.93 6.41 -3.81
CA VAL A 48 -21.85 5.26 -4.71
C VAL A 48 -20.69 5.42 -5.70
N ARG A 49 -20.51 6.62 -6.27
CA ARG A 49 -19.38 6.95 -7.14
C ARG A 49 -18.05 6.82 -6.40
N LEU A 50 -17.98 7.31 -5.16
CA LEU A 50 -16.80 7.20 -4.31
C LEU A 50 -16.40 5.73 -4.07
N ALA A 51 -17.35 4.87 -3.69
CA ALA A 51 -17.09 3.46 -3.45
C ALA A 51 -16.59 2.74 -4.72
N LYS A 52 -17.27 2.92 -5.87
CA LYS A 52 -16.85 2.36 -7.17
C LYS A 52 -15.46 2.87 -7.58
N ASN A 53 -15.17 4.17 -7.40
CA ASN A 53 -13.87 4.77 -7.72
C ASN A 53 -12.73 4.24 -6.84
N VAL A 54 -12.99 4.08 -5.54
CA VAL A 54 -11.99 3.55 -4.58
C VAL A 54 -11.64 2.11 -4.91
N GLU A 55 -12.63 1.27 -5.19
CA GLU A 55 -12.42 -0.12 -5.60
C GLU A 55 -11.71 -0.20 -6.95
N TYR A 56 -12.11 0.65 -7.91
CA TYR A 56 -11.55 0.63 -9.26
C TYR A 56 -10.08 1.06 -9.32
N PHE A 57 -9.68 2.07 -8.53
CA PHE A 57 -8.32 2.64 -8.52
C PHE A 57 -7.50 2.27 -7.28
N GLN A 58 -7.92 1.27 -6.50
CA GLN A 58 -7.26 0.86 -5.24
C GLN A 58 -5.73 0.67 -5.38
N SER A 59 -5.29 0.02 -6.46
CA SER A 59 -3.85 -0.20 -6.70
C SER A 59 -3.10 1.11 -6.97
N ASN A 60 -3.69 2.06 -7.69
CA ASN A 60 -3.07 3.37 -7.95
C ASN A 60 -2.99 4.21 -6.67
N TYR A 61 -4.04 4.19 -5.85
CA TYR A 61 -4.01 4.85 -4.54
C TYR A 61 -2.96 4.26 -3.61
N LEU A 62 -2.75 2.95 -3.63
CA LEU A 62 -1.68 2.30 -2.88
C LEU A 62 -0.29 2.80 -3.33
N PHE A 63 -0.06 2.93 -4.64
CA PHE A 63 1.21 3.48 -5.15
C PHE A 63 1.42 4.94 -4.73
N VAL A 64 0.38 5.77 -4.80
CA VAL A 64 0.46 7.17 -4.32
C VAL A 64 0.78 7.20 -2.82
N ALA A 65 0.12 6.37 -2.01
CA ALA A 65 0.39 6.27 -0.58
C ALA A 65 1.84 5.83 -0.30
N ILE A 66 2.36 4.81 -1.02
CA ILE A 66 3.76 4.39 -0.92
C ILE A 66 4.71 5.53 -1.31
N GLY A 67 4.41 6.27 -2.38
CA GLY A 67 5.17 7.45 -2.78
C GLY A 67 5.21 8.52 -1.70
N LEU A 68 4.07 8.80 -1.06
CA LEU A 68 3.97 9.75 0.07
C LEU A 68 4.75 9.27 1.30
N ILE A 69 4.73 7.97 1.60
CA ILE A 69 5.56 7.38 2.67
C ILE A 69 7.05 7.62 2.37
N ILE A 70 7.51 7.28 1.16
CA ILE A 70 8.91 7.46 0.77
C ILE A 70 9.29 8.94 0.83
N TYR A 71 8.44 9.82 0.30
CA TYR A 71 8.64 11.27 0.38
C TYR A 71 8.78 11.75 1.83
N CYS A 72 7.90 11.29 2.73
CA CYS A 72 7.94 11.63 4.14
C CYS A 72 9.22 11.13 4.83
N LEU A 73 9.66 9.92 4.52
CA LEU A 73 10.92 9.37 5.00
C LEU A 73 12.11 10.20 4.51
N VAL A 74 12.19 10.48 3.21
CA VAL A 74 13.30 11.25 2.61
C VAL A 74 13.38 12.67 3.14
N THR A 75 12.22 13.30 3.38
CA THR A 75 12.16 14.68 3.90
C THR A 75 12.52 14.76 5.38
N SER A 76 12.47 13.65 6.13
CA SER A 76 12.81 13.61 7.55
C SER A 76 14.17 12.92 7.79
N PRO A 77 15.27 13.68 7.91
CA PRO A 77 16.61 13.11 8.06
C PRO A 77 16.76 12.29 9.35
N LEU A 78 16.04 12.63 10.41
CA LEU A 78 16.05 11.89 11.68
C LEU A 78 15.40 10.52 11.55
N LEU A 79 14.23 10.43 10.91
CA LEU A 79 13.53 9.16 10.65
C LEU A 79 14.37 8.22 9.79
N LEU A 80 15.04 8.75 8.77
CA LEU A 80 15.98 7.98 7.95
C LEU A 80 17.15 7.44 8.76
N LEU A 81 17.74 8.24 9.64
CA LEU A 81 18.86 7.80 10.47
C LEU A 81 18.43 6.68 11.43
N VAL A 82 17.26 6.80 12.05
CA VAL A 82 16.70 5.77 12.93
C VAL A 82 16.37 4.49 12.15
N LEU A 83 15.81 4.59 10.94
CA LEU A 83 15.59 3.43 10.07
C LEU A 83 16.89 2.76 9.63
N ALA A 84 17.90 3.54 9.24
CA ALA A 84 19.20 3.03 8.81
C ALA A 84 19.93 2.33 9.97
N SER A 85 19.90 2.92 11.17
CA SER A 85 20.49 2.30 12.36
C SER A 85 19.73 1.04 12.81
N MET A 86 18.39 1.02 12.72
CA MET A 86 17.59 -0.18 12.97
C MET A 86 17.91 -1.28 11.94
N GLY A 87 17.98 -0.93 10.66
CA GLY A 87 18.35 -1.86 9.59
C GLY A 87 19.76 -2.43 9.79
N GLY A 88 20.71 -1.58 10.19
CA GLY A 88 22.05 -1.98 10.58
C GLY A 88 22.07 -2.94 11.77
N ALA A 89 21.29 -2.66 12.82
CA ALA A 89 21.16 -3.54 13.98
C ALA A 89 20.57 -4.90 13.61
N CYS A 90 19.52 -4.94 12.78
CA CYS A 90 18.94 -6.18 12.27
C CYS A 90 19.92 -6.96 11.39
N TYR A 91 20.68 -6.27 10.53
CA TYR A 91 21.70 -6.90 9.68
C TYR A 91 22.82 -7.52 10.53
N ILE A 92 23.32 -6.78 11.52
CA ILE A 92 24.33 -7.28 12.46
C ILE A 92 23.80 -8.47 13.26
N ALA A 93 22.55 -8.41 13.76
CA ALA A 93 21.94 -9.53 14.47
C ALA A 93 21.80 -10.77 13.58
N SER A 94 21.41 -10.59 12.31
CA SER A 94 21.34 -11.67 11.32
C SER A 94 22.71 -12.30 11.04
N LEU A 95 23.76 -11.48 10.89
CA LEU A 95 25.13 -11.96 10.72
C LEU A 95 25.62 -12.72 11.95
N ARG A 96 25.43 -12.14 13.14
CA ARG A 96 25.82 -12.74 14.42
C ARG A 96 25.19 -14.11 14.60
N GLN A 97 23.91 -14.27 14.30
CA GLN A 97 23.26 -15.59 14.39
C GLN A 97 23.90 -16.63 13.46
N LYS A 98 24.29 -16.24 12.24
CA LYS A 98 24.91 -17.16 11.28
C LYS A 98 26.31 -17.59 11.71
N GLU A 99 27.07 -16.69 12.33
CA GLU A 99 28.45 -16.93 12.76
C GLU A 99 28.53 -17.62 14.13
N ARG A 100 27.72 -17.19 15.09
CA ARG A 100 27.62 -17.74 16.44
C ARG A 100 26.19 -17.56 16.96
N ALA A 101 25.41 -18.64 16.97
CA ALA A 101 24.09 -18.63 17.61
C ALA A 101 24.24 -18.08 19.04
N LEU A 102 23.51 -17.00 19.35
CA LEU A 102 23.57 -16.39 20.67
C LEU A 102 23.00 -17.37 21.68
N VAL A 103 23.87 -17.95 22.52
CA VAL A 103 23.47 -18.83 23.61
C VAL A 103 23.42 -18.00 24.88
N ILE A 104 22.23 -17.74 25.40
CA ILE A 104 22.04 -17.09 26.71
C ILE A 104 21.52 -18.18 27.65
N ALA A 105 22.19 -18.38 28.79
CA ALA A 105 21.83 -19.39 29.79
C ALA A 105 21.72 -20.84 29.25
N GLY A 106 22.52 -21.20 28.24
CA GLY A 106 22.52 -22.54 27.65
C GLY A 106 21.43 -22.79 26.61
N GLN A 107 20.56 -21.81 26.32
CA GLN A 107 19.53 -21.87 25.29
C GLN A 107 19.88 -20.96 24.11
N THR A 108 19.70 -21.46 22.89
CA THR A 108 19.92 -20.67 21.67
C THR A 108 18.78 -19.68 21.50
N VAL A 109 19.09 -18.38 21.47
CA VAL A 109 18.09 -17.34 21.24
C VAL A 109 17.77 -17.31 19.75
N PRO A 110 16.51 -17.59 19.35
CA PRO A 110 16.15 -17.61 17.94
C PRO A 110 16.03 -16.17 17.40
N LEU A 111 16.35 -15.98 16.11
CA LEU A 111 16.33 -14.69 15.42
C LEU A 111 15.08 -13.82 15.64
N PRO A 112 13.85 -14.37 15.65
CA PRO A 112 12.65 -13.57 15.88
C PRO A 112 12.69 -12.83 17.23
N HIS A 113 13.24 -13.44 18.28
CA HIS A 113 13.33 -12.79 19.59
C HIS A 113 14.35 -11.64 19.58
N GLN A 114 15.43 -11.77 18.80
CA GLN A 114 16.40 -10.69 18.61
C GLN A 114 15.79 -9.49 17.87
N TYR A 115 14.98 -9.75 16.84
CA TYR A 115 14.26 -8.67 16.14
C TYR A 115 13.20 -8.00 17.01
N VAL A 116 12.48 -8.77 17.83
CA VAL A 116 11.54 -8.19 18.80
C VAL A 116 12.28 -7.31 19.81
N ALA A 117 13.43 -7.75 20.32
CA ALA A 117 14.24 -6.94 21.24
C ALA A 117 14.76 -5.64 20.59
N ILE A 118 15.26 -5.73 19.35
CA ILE A 118 15.66 -4.56 18.57
C ILE A 118 14.47 -3.61 18.39
N LEU A 119 13.33 -4.13 17.93
CA LEU A 119 12.14 -3.31 17.71
C LEU A 119 11.69 -2.62 19.00
N LEU A 120 11.73 -3.30 20.14
CA LEU A 120 11.32 -2.76 21.43
C LEU A 120 12.23 -1.59 21.86
N VAL A 121 13.54 -1.69 21.62
CA VAL A 121 14.50 -0.60 21.90
C VAL A 121 14.34 0.56 20.91
N PHE A 122 14.08 0.28 19.63
CA PHE A 122 13.94 1.31 18.61
C PHE A 122 12.57 2.01 18.65
N THR A 123 11.52 1.38 19.17
CA THR A 123 10.17 1.95 19.29
C THR A 123 10.14 3.32 19.98
N PRO A 124 10.72 3.52 21.18
CA PRO A 124 10.77 4.84 21.81
C PRO A 124 11.60 5.84 20.97
N ILE A 125 12.67 5.39 20.32
CA ILE A 125 13.51 6.24 19.46
C ILE A 125 12.71 6.73 18.25
N PHE A 126 11.91 5.87 17.62
CA PHE A 126 10.99 6.24 16.54
C PHE A 126 9.94 7.25 16.99
N PHE A 127 9.42 7.09 18.20
CA PHE A 127 8.46 8.03 18.77
C PHE A 127 9.09 9.43 18.91
N PHE A 128 10.28 9.53 19.49
CA PHE A 128 11.01 10.80 19.61
C PHE A 128 11.45 11.39 18.26
N ALA A 129 11.76 10.55 17.28
CA ALA A 129 12.11 10.97 15.92
C ALA A 129 10.90 11.51 15.12
N GLY A 130 9.69 11.48 15.68
CA GLY A 130 8.48 12.02 15.04
C GLY A 130 7.79 11.04 14.10
N ALA A 131 8.02 9.74 14.22
CA ALA A 131 7.38 8.72 13.39
C ALA A 131 5.84 8.80 13.42
N GLY A 132 5.27 9.09 14.59
CA GLY A 132 3.82 9.23 14.75
C GLY A 132 3.26 10.37 13.90
N ALA A 133 3.85 11.57 14.00
CA ALA A 133 3.43 12.73 13.21
C ALA A 133 3.56 12.48 11.71
N ALA A 134 4.64 11.84 11.27
CA ALA A 134 4.84 11.41 9.89
C ALA A 134 3.73 10.48 9.40
N LEU A 135 3.38 9.45 10.18
CA LEU A 135 2.30 8.51 9.84
C LEU A 135 0.95 9.20 9.75
N PHE A 136 0.60 10.05 10.73
CA PHE A 136 -0.65 10.81 10.68
C PHE A 136 -0.73 11.71 9.45
N TRP A 137 0.36 12.41 9.14
CA TRP A 137 0.43 13.27 7.97
C TRP A 137 0.22 12.48 6.68
N VAL A 138 0.92 11.36 6.51
CA VAL A 138 0.79 10.51 5.32
C VAL A 138 -0.62 9.95 5.17
N ILE A 139 -1.23 9.49 6.27
CA ILE A 139 -2.60 8.95 6.24
C ILE A 139 -3.59 10.03 5.82
N ILE A 140 -3.51 11.22 6.43
CA ILE A 140 -4.41 12.34 6.11
C ILE A 140 -4.19 12.83 4.67
N ALA A 141 -2.93 13.01 4.25
CA ALA A 141 -2.61 13.42 2.90
C ALA A 141 -3.09 12.40 1.86
N SER A 142 -2.87 11.11 2.10
CA SER A 142 -3.36 10.04 1.23
C SER A 142 -4.88 10.04 1.17
N PHE A 143 -5.56 10.18 2.31
CA PHE A 143 -7.02 10.26 2.36
C PHE A 143 -7.56 11.45 1.56
N ILE A 144 -6.98 12.64 1.74
CA ILE A 144 -7.39 13.84 1.00
C ILE A 144 -7.20 13.64 -0.51
N VAL A 145 -6.06 13.08 -0.94
CA VAL A 145 -5.78 12.81 -2.36
C VAL A 145 -6.77 11.80 -2.94
N VAL A 146 -7.02 10.69 -2.23
CA VAL A 146 -7.99 9.67 -2.63
C VAL A 146 -9.39 10.25 -2.73
N MET A 147 -9.84 10.99 -1.70
CA MET A 147 -11.16 11.59 -1.66
C MET A 147 -11.35 12.67 -2.72
N ALA A 148 -10.34 13.51 -2.95
CA ALA A 148 -10.36 14.49 -4.03
C ALA A 148 -10.46 13.77 -5.38
N HIS A 149 -9.59 12.80 -5.65
CA HIS A 149 -9.62 12.07 -6.92
C HIS A 149 -10.95 11.34 -7.13
N ALA A 150 -11.41 10.59 -6.13
CA ALA A 150 -12.62 9.79 -6.24
C ALA A 150 -13.92 10.62 -6.21
N SER A 151 -13.92 11.83 -5.65
CA SER A 151 -15.09 12.72 -5.70
C SER A 151 -15.24 13.41 -7.05
N PHE A 152 -14.12 13.79 -7.68
CA PHE A 152 -14.15 14.49 -8.97
C PHE A 152 -14.13 13.56 -10.18
N TYR A 153 -13.63 12.32 -10.05
CA TYR A 153 -13.61 11.35 -11.15
C TYR A 153 -15.01 10.78 -11.41
N SER A 154 -15.56 11.00 -12.61
CA SER A 154 -16.82 10.38 -13.03
C SER A 154 -16.56 9.02 -13.66
N ILE A 155 -16.62 7.95 -12.85
CA ILE A 155 -16.58 6.57 -13.36
C ILE A 155 -17.76 6.26 -14.30
N GLU A 156 -18.86 7.00 -14.18
CA GLU A 156 -20.07 6.85 -15.01
C GLU A 156 -19.79 7.05 -16.51
N ALA A 157 -18.76 7.82 -16.87
CA ALA A 157 -18.35 8.00 -18.27
C ALA A 157 -17.57 6.80 -18.84
N LEU A 158 -17.07 5.90 -17.98
CA LEU A 158 -16.35 4.68 -18.37
C LEU A 158 -17.22 3.42 -18.23
N LEU A 159 -18.10 3.38 -17.22
CA LEU A 159 -19.03 2.26 -17.00
C LEU A 159 -20.39 2.45 -17.70
N GLY A 160 -20.67 3.65 -18.22
CA GLY A 160 -21.89 3.95 -18.97
C GLY A 160 -22.05 3.16 -20.27
N ASP A 161 -20.97 2.54 -20.77
CA ASP A 161 -21.03 1.63 -21.91
C ASP A 161 -21.43 0.18 -21.50
N GLU A 162 -21.39 -0.19 -20.21
CA GLU A 162 -21.73 -1.56 -19.75
C GLU A 162 -23.03 -1.66 -18.92
N GLU A 163 -23.48 -0.61 -18.21
CA GLU A 163 -24.69 -0.63 -17.38
C GLU A 163 -25.94 0.04 -18.03
N ALA A 164 -25.97 0.18 -19.35
CA ALA A 164 -27.14 0.67 -20.09
C ALA A 164 -28.40 -0.24 -20.17
N PRO A 165 -28.54 -1.40 -19.48
CA PRO A 165 -29.85 -2.07 -19.41
C PRO A 165 -30.65 -1.85 -18.11
N PHE A 166 -30.06 -1.38 -17.00
CA PHE A 166 -30.75 -1.48 -15.69
C PHE A 166 -31.41 -0.20 -15.18
N GLU A 167 -30.95 1.01 -15.56
CA GLU A 167 -31.63 2.25 -15.13
C GLU A 167 -32.94 2.55 -15.88
N MET A 168 -33.11 2.08 -17.13
CA MET A 168 -34.39 2.30 -17.85
C MET A 168 -35.57 1.51 -17.25
N GLN A 169 -35.31 0.43 -16.50
CA GLN A 169 -36.38 -0.40 -15.97
C GLN A 169 -37.03 0.17 -14.70
N MET A 170 -36.37 1.09 -13.98
CA MET A 170 -36.97 1.69 -12.79
C MET A 170 -37.83 2.92 -13.12
N ASP A 171 -37.51 3.64 -14.18
CA ASP A 171 -38.33 4.78 -14.64
C ASP A 171 -39.63 4.31 -15.33
N GLU A 172 -39.62 3.15 -16.00
CA GLU A 172 -40.81 2.60 -16.66
C GLU A 172 -41.83 2.03 -15.66
N VAL A 173 -41.37 1.46 -14.53
CA VAL A 173 -42.26 0.86 -13.50
C VAL A 173 -42.85 1.91 -12.56
N VAL A 174 -42.25 3.10 -12.46
CA VAL A 174 -42.81 4.22 -11.68
C VAL A 174 -43.84 5.03 -12.50
N CYS A 175 -43.85 4.88 -13.83
CA CYS A 175 -44.77 5.57 -14.73
C CYS A 175 -45.95 4.70 -15.25
N LEU A 176 -46.09 3.45 -14.78
CA LEU A 176 -47.26 2.57 -14.99
C LEU A 176 -48.02 2.33 -13.68
#